data_AF-A0AAW1FP60-F1
#
_entry.id   AF-A0AAW1FP60-F1
#
_cell.length_a   1.000
_cell.length_b   1.000
_cell.length_c   1.000
_cell.angle_alpha   90.00
_cell.angle_beta   90.00
_cell.angle_gamma   90.00
#
_symmetry.space_group_name_H-M   'P 1'
#
loop_
_entity.id
_entity.type
_entity.pdbx_description
1 polymer ?
#
loop_
_entity_poly.entity_id
_entity_poly.type
_entity_poly.pdbx_seq_one_letter_code
_entity_poly.pdbx_strand_id
1 'polypeptide(L)'
;MEPARKRRISPVWEHFDLITPNKVRCLLCSKELGYINNTSSMLRHYRALHQNKEETGASPSQATRKQELDEALVSMIVKDTQPFSIVDDVGFRAFVSKLDPNCVLLQGRYVWVHA
;
A
#
# COMPACT_ATOMS: atom_id res chain seq x y z
N MET A 1 -10.60 -27.09 -26.86
CA MET A 1 -10.50 -27.11 -25.38
C MET A 1 -10.81 -25.70 -24.89
N GLU A 2 -11.96 -25.54 -24.23
CA GLU A 2 -12.56 -24.24 -23.87
C GLU A 2 -11.75 -23.51 -22.77
N PRO A 3 -11.52 -22.18 -22.87
CA PRO A 3 -10.89 -21.42 -21.79
C PRO A 3 -11.90 -21.18 -20.66
N ALA A 4 -11.70 -21.86 -19.52
CA ALA A 4 -12.57 -21.77 -18.36
C ALA A 4 -12.69 -20.32 -17.85
N ARG A 5 -13.94 -19.84 -17.82
CA ARG A 5 -14.43 -18.59 -17.22
C ARG A 5 -13.68 -18.26 -15.91
N LYS A 6 -12.92 -17.17 -15.88
CA LYS A 6 -12.36 -16.56 -14.66
C LYS A 6 -13.50 -16.07 -13.78
N ARG A 7 -14.05 -16.96 -12.93
CA ARG A 7 -15.02 -16.58 -11.90
C ARG A 7 -14.35 -15.65 -10.90
N ARG A 8 -15.07 -14.63 -10.45
CA ARG A 8 -14.63 -13.77 -9.34
C ARG A 8 -14.60 -14.59 -8.07
N ILE A 9 -13.49 -15.27 -7.86
CA ILE A 9 -13.17 -16.01 -6.66
C ILE A 9 -13.01 -14.97 -5.54
N SER A 10 -13.56 -15.25 -4.35
CA SER A 10 -13.46 -14.36 -3.19
C SER A 10 -11.98 -14.03 -2.88
N PRO A 11 -11.63 -12.79 -2.46
CA PRO A 11 -10.23 -12.42 -2.17
C PRO A 11 -9.55 -13.32 -1.14
N VAL A 12 -10.32 -14.00 -0.27
CA VAL A 12 -9.76 -14.95 0.70
C VAL A 12 -8.92 -16.05 0.05
N TRP A 13 -9.16 -16.40 -1.21
CA TRP A 13 -8.46 -17.48 -1.90
C TRP A 13 -7.00 -17.16 -2.21
N GLU A 14 -6.57 -15.90 -2.09
CA GLU A 14 -5.15 -15.54 -2.19
C GLU A 14 -4.30 -16.17 -1.06
N HIS A 15 -4.94 -16.68 0.00
CA HIS A 15 -4.26 -17.26 1.16
C HIS A 15 -4.53 -18.76 1.36
N PHE A 16 -5.22 -19.41 0.42
CA PHE A 16 -5.63 -20.80 0.56
C PHE A 16 -5.59 -21.58 -0.76
N ASP A 17 -5.15 -22.83 -0.67
CA ASP A 17 -5.22 -23.80 -1.75
C ASP A 17 -6.35 -24.81 -1.56
N LEU A 18 -7.01 -25.18 -2.65
CA LEU A 18 -7.97 -26.30 -2.67
C LEU A 18 -7.21 -27.62 -2.88
N ILE A 19 -7.28 -28.53 -1.90
CA ILE A 19 -6.65 -29.86 -2.01
C ILE A 19 -7.64 -30.88 -2.58
N THR A 20 -8.86 -30.85 -2.06
CA THR A 20 -9.93 -31.79 -2.38
C THR A 20 -11.22 -30.98 -2.45
N PRO A 21 -12.26 -31.40 -3.19
CA PRO A 21 -13.53 -30.66 -3.26
C PRO A 21 -14.15 -30.27 -1.91
N ASN A 22 -13.79 -30.97 -0.82
CA ASN A 22 -14.28 -30.71 0.54
C ASN A 22 -13.19 -30.23 1.52
N LYS A 23 -11.97 -29.93 1.05
CA LYS A 23 -10.84 -29.58 1.93
C LYS A 23 -9.93 -28.51 1.30
N VAL A 24 -9.61 -27.49 2.09
CA VAL A 24 -8.69 -26.40 1.74
C VAL A 24 -7.52 -26.34 2.71
N ARG A 25 -6.38 -25.80 2.30
CA ARG A 25 -5.18 -25.59 3.12
C ARG A 25 -4.82 -24.11 3.14
N CYS A 26 -4.59 -23.58 4.32
CA CYS A 26 -4.05 -22.25 4.49
C CYS A 26 -2.56 -22.22 4.08
N LEU A 27 -2.17 -21.24 3.27
CA LEU A 27 -0.79 -21.07 2.82
C LEU A 27 0.12 -20.45 3.89
N LEU A 28 -0.45 -19.75 4.87
CA LEU A 28 0.30 -19.04 5.91
C LEU A 28 0.72 -19.97 7.07
N CYS A 29 -0.10 -20.97 7.40
CA CYS A 29 0.20 -21.90 8.50
C CYS A 29 0.01 -23.38 8.16
N SER A 30 -0.20 -23.71 6.89
CA SER A 30 -0.41 -25.09 6.40
C SER A 30 -1.60 -25.83 7.05
N LYS A 31 -2.50 -25.12 7.74
CA LYS A 31 -3.65 -25.74 8.41
C LYS A 31 -4.71 -26.14 7.39
N GLU A 32 -5.20 -27.36 7.50
CA GLU A 32 -6.27 -27.87 6.65
C GLU A 32 -7.64 -27.61 7.29
N LEU A 33 -8.57 -27.10 6.50
CA LEU A 33 -9.94 -26.79 6.89
C LEU A 33 -10.94 -27.52 5.99
N GLY A 34 -12.10 -27.86 6.56
CA GLY A 34 -13.24 -28.32 5.77
C GLY A 34 -13.82 -27.18 4.92
N TYR A 35 -14.19 -27.51 3.68
CA TYR A 35 -14.76 -26.60 2.71
C TYR A 35 -16.11 -27.13 2.22
N ILE A 36 -17.17 -26.33 2.34
CA ILE A 36 -18.55 -26.68 1.96
C ILE A 36 -19.08 -25.60 1.00
N ASN A 37 -18.41 -25.43 -0.13
CA ASN A 37 -18.74 -24.44 -1.17
C ASN A 37 -18.92 -22.99 -0.67
N ASN A 38 -18.39 -22.67 0.52
CA ASN A 38 -18.44 -21.36 1.12
C ASN A 38 -17.07 -21.03 1.74
N THR A 39 -16.78 -19.74 1.83
CA THR A 39 -15.49 -19.24 2.32
C THR A 39 -15.51 -18.85 3.80
N SER A 40 -16.59 -19.11 4.52
CA SER A 40 -16.79 -18.64 5.90
C SER A 40 -15.76 -19.25 6.86
N SER A 41 -15.42 -20.54 6.67
CA SER A 41 -14.41 -21.24 7.48
C SER A 41 -13.00 -20.68 7.23
N MET A 42 -12.66 -20.43 5.96
CA MET A 42 -11.38 -19.84 5.53
C MET A 42 -11.22 -18.43 6.09
N LEU A 43 -12.26 -17.60 5.94
CA LEU A 43 -12.24 -16.23 6.42
C LEU A 43 -12.09 -16.19 7.93
N ARG A 44 -12.90 -16.96 8.69
CA ARG A 44 -12.80 -17.01 10.16
C ARG A 44 -11.42 -17.48 10.61
N HIS A 45 -10.84 -18.49 9.96
CA HIS A 45 -9.49 -18.94 10.23
C HIS A 45 -8.46 -17.83 9.99
N TYR A 46 -8.52 -17.19 8.83
CA TYR A 46 -7.65 -16.08 8.47
C TYR A 46 -7.77 -14.94 9.47
N ARG A 47 -9.00 -14.52 9.82
CA ARG A 47 -9.25 -13.45 10.79
C ARG A 47 -8.67 -13.73 12.18
N ALA A 48 -8.79 -14.97 12.66
CA ALA A 48 -8.39 -15.32 14.01
C ALA A 48 -6.87 -15.52 14.15
N LEU A 49 -6.21 -16.04 13.11
CA LEU A 49 -4.81 -16.50 13.20
C LEU A 49 -3.84 -15.64 12.40
N HIS A 50 -4.30 -15.02 11.31
CA HIS A 50 -3.45 -14.31 10.35
C HIS A 50 -3.80 -12.83 10.21
N GLN A 51 -5.01 -12.42 10.60
CA GLN A 51 -5.39 -11.00 10.66
C GLN A 51 -4.91 -10.34 11.96
N ASN A 52 -3.88 -10.89 12.60
CA ASN A 52 -3.21 -10.24 13.70
C ASN A 52 -2.12 -9.29 13.15
N LYS A 53 -2.56 -8.07 12.84
CA LYS A 53 -1.78 -6.90 12.42
C LYS A 53 -1.25 -6.89 10.98
N GLU A 54 -2.16 -6.99 10.03
CA GLU A 54 -2.09 -6.16 8.81
C GLU A 54 -3.43 -5.37 8.74
N GLU A 55 -3.48 -4.28 9.52
CA GLU A 55 -4.06 -2.98 9.15
C GLU A 55 -5.56 -2.93 8.73
N THR A 56 -6.45 -2.78 9.72
CA THR A 56 -7.69 -1.98 9.55
C THR A 56 -7.47 -0.56 10.10
N GLY A 57 -6.47 0.13 9.57
CA GLY A 57 -6.19 1.54 9.91
C GLY A 57 -4.80 1.71 10.53
N ALA A 58 -3.99 2.55 9.90
CA ALA A 58 -2.60 2.86 10.24
C ALA A 58 -1.57 1.74 9.93
N SER A 59 -1.50 1.32 8.67
CA SER A 59 -0.19 1.46 8.01
C SER A 59 0.15 2.93 8.07
N PRO A 60 1.38 3.36 8.42
CA PRO A 60 1.88 4.56 7.82
C PRO A 60 2.07 4.30 6.33
N SER A 61 0.94 4.16 5.62
CA SER A 61 0.83 4.20 4.17
C SER A 61 1.62 5.41 3.74
N GLN A 62 2.31 5.33 2.61
CA GLN A 62 3.18 6.37 2.08
C GLN A 62 2.67 7.82 2.28
N ALA A 63 1.36 8.06 2.39
CA ALA A 63 0.75 9.31 2.84
C ALA A 63 1.27 9.90 4.18
N THR A 64 1.49 9.10 5.22
CA THR A 64 1.99 9.59 6.54
C THR A 64 3.49 9.87 6.51
N ARG A 65 4.30 8.98 5.91
CA ARG A 65 5.73 9.27 5.64
C ARG A 65 5.88 10.52 4.75
N LYS A 66 5.03 10.66 3.73
CA LYS A 66 4.98 11.85 2.87
C LYS A 66 4.62 13.10 3.66
N GLN A 67 3.63 13.03 4.55
CA GLN A 67 3.27 14.14 5.43
C GLN A 67 4.41 14.52 6.38
N GLU A 68 5.09 13.56 7.01
CA GLU A 68 6.24 13.84 7.88
C GLU A 68 7.40 14.48 7.11
N LEU A 69 7.61 14.07 5.85
CA LEU A 69 8.61 14.68 4.96
C LEU A 69 8.20 16.08 4.48
N ASP A 70 6.94 16.29 4.10
CA ASP A 70 6.40 17.60 3.73
C ASP A 70 6.50 18.59 4.91
N GLU A 71 6.12 18.15 6.13
CA GLU A 71 6.23 18.96 7.34
C GLU A 71 7.70 19.27 7.69
N ALA A 72 8.60 18.30 7.56
CA ALA A 72 10.03 18.52 7.76
C ALA A 72 10.61 19.52 6.74
N LEU A 73 10.15 19.47 5.48
CA LEU A 73 10.57 20.39 4.43
C LEU A 73 10.06 21.82 4.70
N VAL A 74 8.78 21.97 5.04
CA VAL A 74 8.21 23.26 5.43
C VAL A 74 8.94 23.81 6.66
N SER A 75 9.24 22.96 7.63
CA SER A 75 9.98 23.35 8.84
C SER A 75 11.39 23.85 8.51
N MET A 76 12.11 23.19 7.60
CA MET A 76 13.44 23.61 7.14
C MET A 76 13.37 24.99 6.47
N ILE A 77 12.46 25.18 5.52
CA ILE A 77 12.31 26.45 4.77
C ILE A 77 12.02 27.61 5.74
N VAL A 78 11.11 27.40 6.71
CA VAL A 78 10.70 28.44 7.67
C VAL A 78 11.80 28.74 8.69
N LYS A 79 12.47 27.72 9.25
CA LYS A 79 13.48 27.90 10.31
C LYS A 79 14.78 28.46 9.77
N ASP A 80 15.18 28.07 8.57
CA ASP A 80 16.44 28.48 7.95
C ASP A 80 16.27 29.69 7.01
N THR A 81 15.10 30.35 7.06
CA THR A 81 14.73 31.53 6.26
C THR A 81 15.06 31.41 4.77
N GLN A 82 14.88 30.21 4.22
CA GLN A 82 15.20 29.93 2.82
C GLN A 82 14.08 30.39 1.89
N PRO A 83 14.41 30.85 0.66
CA PRO A 83 13.40 31.13 -0.33
C PRO A 83 12.69 29.83 -0.75
N PHE A 84 11.38 29.91 -0.97
CA PHE A 84 10.55 28.76 -1.37
C PHE A 84 11.03 28.09 -2.67
N SER A 85 11.83 28.77 -3.49
CA SER A 85 12.43 28.25 -4.73
C SER A 85 13.45 27.14 -4.52
N ILE A 86 13.92 26.88 -3.29
CA ILE A 86 14.93 25.84 -3.06
C ILE A 86 14.44 24.44 -3.44
N VAL A 87 13.13 24.20 -3.37
CA VAL A 87 12.54 22.90 -3.72
C VAL A 87 12.64 22.60 -5.21
N ASP A 88 12.83 23.63 -6.04
CA ASP A 88 13.00 23.51 -7.49
C ASP A 88 14.47 23.30 -7.90
N ASP A 89 15.43 23.52 -7.00
CA ASP A 89 16.86 23.41 -7.28
C ASP A 89 17.26 21.98 -7.63
N VAL A 90 18.11 21.85 -8.65
CA VAL A 90 18.58 20.55 -9.17
C VAL A 90 19.30 19.74 -8.10
N GLY A 91 20.10 20.40 -7.25
CA GLY A 91 20.82 19.76 -6.15
C GLY A 91 19.89 19.22 -5.06
N PHE A 92 18.86 19.99 -4.70
CA PHE A 92 17.87 19.60 -3.71
C PHE A 92 17.02 18.42 -4.20
N ARG A 93 16.56 18.47 -5.45
CA ARG A 93 15.81 17.38 -6.08
C ARG A 93 16.61 16.08 -6.18
N ALA A 94 17.90 16.17 -6.49
CA ALA A 94 18.79 15.01 -6.54
C ALA A 94 19.02 14.40 -5.14
N PHE A 95 19.08 15.23 -4.09
CA PHE A 95 19.19 14.78 -2.71
C PHE A 95 17.89 14.09 -2.24
N VAL A 96 16.73 14.71 -2.44
CA VAL A 96 15.42 14.15 -2.08
C VAL A 96 15.14 12.84 -2.81
N SER A 97 15.47 12.75 -4.10
CA SER A 97 15.32 11.53 -4.89
C SER A 97 16.18 10.35 -4.40
N LYS A 98 17.28 10.61 -3.68
CA LYS A 98 18.11 9.57 -3.04
C LYS A 98 17.60 9.17 -1.66
N LEU A 99 16.90 10.06 -0.96
CA LEU A 99 16.34 9.81 0.37
C LEU A 99 15.02 9.02 0.31
N ASP A 100 14.16 9.31 -0.66
CA ASP A 100 12.94 8.53 -0.89
C ASP A 100 12.63 8.44 -2.41
N PRO A 101 12.75 7.24 -3.03
CA PRO A 101 12.54 7.06 -4.46
C PRO A 101 11.10 7.28 -4.95
N ASN A 102 10.11 7.32 -4.05
CA ASN A 102 8.69 7.47 -4.38
C ASN A 102 8.20 8.91 -4.18
N CYS A 103 9.09 9.84 -3.80
CA CYS A 103 8.75 11.24 -3.59
C CYS A 103 8.54 11.93 -4.95
N VAL A 104 7.33 11.78 -5.50
CA VAL A 104 6.87 12.59 -6.64
C VAL A 104 6.60 13.99 -6.10
N LEU A 105 7.63 14.85 -6.11
CA LEU A 105 7.47 16.28 -5.91
C LEU A 105 6.46 16.76 -6.96
N LEU A 106 5.25 17.08 -6.51
CA LEU A 106 4.19 17.59 -7.37
C LEU A 106 4.71 18.90 -7.95
N GLN A 107 5.11 18.87 -9.21
CA GLN A 107 5.56 20.07 -9.92
C GLN A 107 4.42 21.09 -9.88
N GLY A 108 4.68 22.20 -9.20
CA GLY A 108 3.81 23.36 -9.19
C GLY A 108 3.72 23.90 -10.60
N ARG A 109 2.64 23.55 -11.30
CA ARG A 109 2.29 24.17 -12.58
C ARG A 109 1.79 25.58 -12.26
N TYR A 110 2.73 26.53 -12.16
CA TYR A 110 2.43 27.96 -12.19
C TYR A 110 1.82 28.28 -13.56
N VAL A 111 0.49 28.23 -13.66
CA VAL A 111 -0.22 28.87 -14.77
C VAL A 111 -0.23 30.35 -14.45
N TRP A 112 0.77 31.06 -14.98
CA TRP A 112 0.68 32.51 -15.14
C TRP A 112 -0.47 32.81 -16.09
N VAL A 113 -1.61 33.26 -15.56
CA VAL A 113 -2.58 34.01 -16.37
C VAL A 113 -2.26 35.48 -16.14
N HIS A 114 -1.41 36.03 -16.99
CA HIS A 114 -1.38 37.46 -17.26
C HIS A 114 -2.40 37.75 -18.36
N ALA A 115 -3.45 38.48 -18.02
CA ALA A 115 -4.08 39.53 -18.84
C ALA A 115 -5.15 40.23 -18.00
#